data_AF-A0A662KP57-F1
#
_entry.id   AF-A0A662KP57-F1
#
_cell.length_a   1.000
_cell.length_b   1.000
_cell.length_c   1.000
_cell.angle_alpha   90.00
_cell.angle_beta   90.00
_cell.angle_gamma   90.00
#
_symmetry.space_group_name_H-M   'P 1'
#
loop_
_entity.id
_entity.type
_entity.pdbx_description
1 polymer ?
#
loop_
_entity_poly.entity_id
_entity_poly.type
_entity_poly.pdbx_seq_one_letter_code
_entity_poly.pdbx_strand_id
1 'polypeptide(L)' 'MQCSKCSKEAITFIRYNGTYLCRQHFIEFVEKRVRKEIRKQGLPKGNIAVALSGGKDSLVACYLLWKITHKDTTRH' A
#
# COMPACT_ATOMS: atom_id res chain seq x y z
N MET A 1 5.87 -20.46 -9.89
CA MET A 1 7.08 -19.61 -9.69
C MET A 1 7.12 -19.10 -8.26
N GLN A 2 8.30 -18.97 -7.65
CA GLN A 2 8.44 -18.55 -6.25
C GLN A 2 8.56 -17.03 -6.10
N CYS A 3 8.20 -16.51 -4.93
CA CYS A 3 8.38 -15.11 -4.61
C CYS A 3 9.86 -14.73 -4.55
N SER A 4 10.24 -13.60 -5.14
CA SER A 4 11.62 -13.11 -5.13
C SER A 4 12.12 -12.66 -3.74
N LYS A 5 11.28 -12.71 -2.71
CA LYS A 5 11.61 -12.30 -1.33
C LYS A 5 11.43 -13.41 -0.29
N CYS A 6 10.79 -14.52 -0.64
CA CYS A 6 10.64 -15.68 0.24
C CYS A 6 10.25 -16.92 -0.55
N SER A 7 10.23 -18.08 0.10
CA SER A 7 9.94 -19.37 -0.53
C SER A 7 8.46 -19.62 -0.85
N LYS A 8 7.55 -18.65 -0.64
CA LYS A 8 6.12 -18.79 -0.94
C LYS A 8 5.84 -18.66 -2.44
N GLU A 9 4.75 -19.24 -2.90
CA GLU A 9 4.30 -19.10 -4.29
C GLU A 9 3.97 -17.64 -4.63
N ALA A 10 4.42 -17.19 -5.80
CA ALA A 10 4.13 -15.86 -6.31
C ALA A 10 2.74 -15.82 -6.95
N ILE A 11 1.97 -14.78 -6.63
CA ILE A 11 0.63 -14.55 -7.19
C ILE A 11 0.64 -13.53 -8.33
N THR A 12 1.75 -12.80 -8.50
CA THR A 12 1.87 -11.75 -9.50
C THR A 12 3.31 -11.52 -9.92
N PHE A 13 3.50 -10.98 -11.13
CA PHE A 13 4.78 -10.56 -11.68
C PHE A 13 4.77 -9.05 -11.93
N ILE A 14 5.71 -8.35 -11.31
CA ILE A 14 5.87 -6.91 -11.42
C ILE A 14 6.82 -6.63 -12.60
N ARG A 15 6.24 -6.38 -13.78
CA ARG A 15 6.98 -6.25 -15.04
C ARG A 15 8.13 -5.25 -15.00
N TYR A 16 7.91 -4.07 -14.41
CA TYR A 16 8.86 -2.96 -14.50
C TYR A 16 10.15 -3.19 -13.69
N ASN A 17 10.16 -4.09 -12.71
CA ASN A 17 11.35 -4.42 -11.92
C ASN A 17 11.69 -5.92 -11.90
N GLY A 18 10.99 -6.72 -12.70
CA GLY A 18 11.26 -8.16 -12.85
C GLY A 18 10.99 -9.01 -11.59
N THR A 19 10.19 -8.55 -10.62
CA THR A 19 9.99 -9.29 -9.37
C THR A 19 8.70 -10.10 -9.34
N TYR A 20 8.78 -11.33 -8.82
CA TYR A 20 7.63 -12.18 -8.53
C TYR A 20 7.25 -12.03 -7.06
N LEU A 21 5.99 -11.71 -6.75
CA LEU A 21 5.57 -11.43 -5.38
C LEU A 21 4.44 -12.37 -4.94
N CYS A 22 4.60 -12.97 -3.76
CA CYS A 22 3.49 -13.61 -3.05
C CYS A 22 2.53 -12.54 -2.51
N ARG A 23 1.34 -12.95 -2.06
CA ARG A 23 0.30 -12.05 -1.54
C ARG A 23 0.83 -11.04 -0.53
N GLN A 24 1.59 -11.50 0.46
CA GLN A 24 2.12 -10.66 1.54
C GLN A 24 3.08 -9.60 0.99
N HIS A 25 4.08 -10.02 0.21
CA HIS A 25 5.08 -9.11 -0.32
C HIS A 25 4.51 -8.16 -1.39
N PHE A 26 3.43 -8.53 -2.07
CA PHE A 26 2.69 -7.64 -2.96
C PHE A 26 1.98 -6.53 -2.17
N ILE A 27 1.28 -6.87 -1.07
CA ILE A 27 0.63 -5.88 -0.20
C ILE A 27 1.68 -4.91 0.37
N GLU A 28 2.77 -5.42 0.92
CA GLU A 28 3.87 -4.59 1.44
C GLU A 28 4.46 -3.68 0.36
N PHE A 29 4.59 -4.19 -0.86
CA PHE A 29 5.09 -3.43 -1.99
C PHE A 29 4.17 -2.26 -2.35
N VAL A 30 2.85 -2.48 -2.40
CA VAL A 30 1.86 -1.41 -2.63
C VAL A 30 1.91 -0.39 -1.50
N GLU A 31 1.88 -0.84 -0.25
CA GLU A 31 1.92 0.07 0.91
C GLU A 31 3.20 0.93 0.94
N LYS A 32 4.37 0.35 0.59
CA LYS A 32 5.63 1.10 0.50
C LYS A 32 5.55 2.22 -0.54
N ARG A 33 4.92 1.97 -1.69
CA ARG A 33 4.71 3.00 -2.73
C ARG A 33 3.77 4.09 -2.26
N VAL A 34 2.65 3.74 -1.62
CA VAL A 34 1.71 4.74 -1.08
C VAL A 34 2.38 5.59 0.01
N ARG A 35 3.12 4.99 0.94
CA ARG A 35 3.88 5.74 1.94
C ARG A 35 4.90 6.69 1.30
N LYS A 36 5.59 6.25 0.24
CA LYS A 36 6.55 7.10 -0.48
C LYS A 36 5.85 8.29 -1.13
N GLU A 37 4.70 8.09 -1.74
CA GLU A 37 3.95 9.18 -2.39
C GLU A 37 3.39 10.16 -1.36
N ILE A 38 2.83 9.66 -0.25
CA ILE A 38 2.37 10.49 0.88
C ILE A 38 3.51 11.36 1.43
N ARG A 39 4.72 10.81 1.61
CA ARG A 39 5.89 11.59 2.06
C ARG A 39 6.32 12.65 1.05
N LYS A 40 6.14 12.37 -0.25
CA LYS A 40 6.52 13.28 -1.34
C LYS A 40 5.55 14.44 -1.48
N GLN A 41 4.24 14.16 -1.41
CA GLN A 41 3.19 15.16 -1.59
C GLN A 41 2.79 15.85 -0.28
N GLY A 42 3.07 15.21 0.85
CA GLY A 42 2.54 15.60 2.15
C GLY A 42 1.08 15.18 2.33
N LEU A 43 0.57 15.35 3.55
CA LEU A 43 -0.85 15.28 3.86
C LEU A 43 -1.32 16.65 4.38
N PRO A 44 -2.56 17.06 4.08
CA PRO A 44 -3.14 18.24 4.70
C PRO A 44 -3.24 18.05 6.22
N LYS A 45 -3.14 19.15 6.96
CA LYS A 45 -3.38 19.16 8.41
C LYS A 45 -4.88 19.07 8.69
N GLY A 46 -5.25 18.38 9.76
CA GLY A 46 -6.64 18.25 10.21
C GLY A 46 -7.37 17.01 9.64
N ASN A 47 -8.68 17.13 9.46
CA ASN A 47 -9.53 16.02 9.04
C ASN A 47 -9.42 15.76 7.53
N ILE A 48 -9.19 14.51 7.16
CA ILE A 48 -9.14 14.07 5.76
C ILE A 48 -10.46 13.38 5.43
N ALA A 49 -11.27 13.98 4.55
CA ALA A 49 -12.46 13.34 4.00
C ALA A 49 -12.12 12.67 2.66
N VAL A 50 -12.53 11.41 2.48
CA VAL A 50 -12.30 10.64 1.25
C VAL A 50 -13.64 10.34 0.59
N ALA A 51 -13.82 10.78 -0.66
CA ALA A 51 -15.02 10.46 -1.43
C ALA A 51 -15.01 8.99 -1.86
N LEU A 52 -16.06 8.25 -1.49
CA LEU A 52 -16.23 6.84 -1.84
C LEU A 52 -17.23 6.69 -2.96
N SER A 53 -16.78 6.17 -4.11
CA SER A 53 -17.64 5.84 -5.25
C SER A 53 -18.24 4.43 -5.16
N GLY A 54 -17.87 3.64 -4.14
CA GLY A 54 -18.15 2.20 -4.05
C GLY A 54 -17.19 1.34 -4.89
N GLY A 55 -16.32 1.96 -5.69
CA GLY A 55 -15.30 1.27 -6.47
C GLY A 55 -14.12 0.78 -5.62
N LYS A 56 -13.42 -0.24 -6.12
CA LYS A 56 -12.21 -0.78 -5.49
C LYS A 56 -11.15 0.30 -5.22
N ASP A 57 -11.03 1.28 -6.11
CA ASP A 57 -9.94 2.27 -6.06
C ASP A 57 -10.15 3.28 -4.92
N SER A 58 -11.37 3.82 -4.79
CA SER A 58 -11.71 4.76 -3.70
C SER A 58 -11.71 4.08 -2.33
N LEU A 59 -12.19 2.82 -2.26
CA LEU A 59 -12.13 2.02 -1.04
C LEU A 59 -10.69 1.70 -0.61
N VAL A 60 -9.84 1.26 -1.55
CA VAL A 60 -8.42 0.97 -1.27
C VAL A 60 -7.67 2.24 -0.86
N ALA A 61 -7.93 3.38 -1.52
CA ALA A 61 -7.34 4.66 -1.14
C ALA A 61 -7.70 5.04 0.31
N CYS A 62 -8.99 4.96 0.67
CA CYS A 62 -9.46 5.23 2.03
C CYS A 62 -8.80 4.28 3.05
N TYR A 63 -8.80 2.97 2.78
CA TYR A 63 -8.18 1.97 3.65
C TYR A 63 -6.68 2.22 3.86
N LEU A 64 -5.94 2.52 2.79
CA LEU A 64 -4.49 2.77 2.87
C LEU A 64 -4.18 4.07 3.60
N LEU A 65 -4.95 5.14 3.37
CA LEU A 65 -4.81 6.40 4.09
C LEU A 65 -5.03 6.20 5.59
N TRP A 66 -6.15 5.57 5.98
CA TRP A 66 -6.45 5.24 7.37
C TRP A 66 -5.34 4.39 8.01
N LYS A 67 -4.91 3.34 7.33
CA LYS A 67 -3.86 2.42 7.82
C LYS A 67 -2.52 3.12 8.01
N ILE A 68 -2.18 4.11 7.18
CA ILE A 68 -0.90 4.82 7.26
C ILE A 68 -0.97 5.90 8.36
N THR A 69 -2.04 6.68 8.43
CA THR A 69 -2.16 7.77 9.40
C THR A 69 -2.45 7.30 10.83
N HIS A 70 -3.08 6.14 11.02
CA HIS A 70 -3.43 5.62 12.35
C HIS A 70 -2.48 4.55 12.89
N LYS A 71 -1.62 3.94 12.05
CA LYS A 71 -0.58 3.01 12.55
C LYS A 71 0.63 3.70 13.15
N ASP A 72 0.84 5.00 12.91
CA ASP A 72 1.93 5.74 13.55
C ASP A 72 1.64 6.08 15.03
N THR A 73 0.42 5.82 15.54
CA THR A 73 0.05 6.05 16.96
C THR A 73 0.66 5.02 17.94
N THR A 74 1.36 3.98 17.48
CA THR A 74 2.05 3.00 18.34
C THR A 74 3.58 3.18 18.38
N ARG A 75 4.08 4.37 18.04
CA ARG A 75 5.52 4.73 18.14
C ARG A 75 5.77 5.97 19.02
N HIS A 76 4.97 6.13 20.08
CA HIS A 76 5.30 7.00 21.21
C HIS A 76 5.37 6.17 22.48
#